data_AF-A0AAD6C3B2-F1
#
_entry.id   AF-A0AAD6C3B2-F1
#
_cell.length_a   1.000
_cell.length_b   1.000
_cell.length_c   1.000
_cell.angle_alpha   90.00
_cell.angle_beta   90.00
_cell.angle_gamma   90.00
#
_symmetry.space_group_name_H-M   'P 1'
#
loop_
_entity.id
_entity.type
_entity.pdbx_description
1 polymer ?
#
loop_
_entity_poly.entity_id
_entity_poly.type
_entity_poly.pdbx_seq_one_letter_code
_entity_poly.pdbx_strand_id
1 'polypeptide(L)'
;MDSVGITKASTQLGINAGIKTEALVMNVTLSFFIDKLGRRPIYMVSTVGTFIVFNAWTIVSARYAIAANQALGYIFVVLTILYGVFYDVKSGLIATYSTEILPYGLRAKGFTWLNFCVTAALFFNQYINAIALDAIGWKYYIVYCVFLGVEVFVIYTFLIETRYTPMEEIAKYFDGDDTVDVGEIAVTDMKEQARDTEGKSATVHVEGTE
;
A
#
# COMPACT_ATOMS: atom_id res chain seq x y z
N MET A 1 14.86 -2.82 18.69
CA MET A 1 15.86 -1.91 19.29
C MET A 1 16.58 -2.54 20.47
N ASP A 2 15.86 -3.35 21.26
CA ASP A 2 16.48 -4.19 22.30
C ASP A 2 17.47 -5.22 21.71
N SER A 3 17.22 -5.71 20.50
CA SER A 3 18.11 -6.59 19.73
C SER A 3 19.47 -5.98 19.35
N VAL A 4 19.65 -4.66 19.51
CA VAL A 4 20.88 -3.93 19.15
C VAL A 4 21.49 -3.23 20.38
N GLY A 5 21.08 -3.62 21.59
CA GLY A 5 21.68 -3.14 22.84
C GLY A 5 21.33 -1.68 23.21
N ILE A 6 20.40 -1.04 22.50
CA ILE A 6 19.90 0.30 22.85
C ILE A 6 18.68 0.11 23.76
N THR A 7 18.91 -0.12 25.05
CA THR A 7 17.86 -0.39 26.06
C THR A 7 17.36 0.85 26.80
N LYS A 8 17.96 2.02 26.56
CA LYS A 8 17.50 3.27 27.17
C LYS A 8 16.20 3.75 26.50
N ALA A 9 15.10 3.72 27.25
CA ALA A 9 13.79 4.16 26.79
C ALA A 9 13.80 5.58 26.21
N SER A 10 14.55 6.52 26.79
CA SER A 10 14.71 7.89 26.27
C SER A 10 15.36 7.92 24.88
N THR A 11 16.33 7.05 24.60
CA THR A 11 16.99 6.95 23.30
C THR A 11 16.10 6.28 22.27
N GLN A 12 15.37 5.23 22.63
CA GLN A 12 14.40 4.59 21.74
C GLN A 12 13.25 5.53 21.37
N LEU A 13 12.71 6.27 22.34
CA LEU A 13 11.70 7.31 22.11
C LEU A 13 12.22 8.41 21.19
N GLY A 14 13.45 8.88 21.40
CA GLY A 14 14.08 9.88 20.54
C GLY A 14 14.24 9.41 19.09
N ILE A 15 14.67 8.16 18.88
CA ILE A 15 14.80 7.61 17.52
C ILE A 15 13.42 7.39 16.88
N ASN A 16 12.45 6.85 17.62
CA ASN A 16 11.08 6.69 17.10
C ASN A 16 10.46 8.04 16.75
N ALA A 17 10.67 9.07 17.57
CA ALA A 17 10.26 10.43 17.26
C ALA A 17 10.93 10.93 15.98
N GLY A 18 12.24 10.71 15.83
CA GLY A 18 12.99 11.03 14.62
C GLY A 18 12.43 10.38 13.37
N ILE A 19 12.15 9.06 13.41
CA ILE A 19 11.54 8.31 12.30
C ILE A 19 10.15 8.89 11.96
N LYS A 20 9.35 9.27 12.95
CA LYS A 20 8.02 9.88 12.69
C LYS A 20 8.13 11.28 12.09
N THR A 21 9.08 12.10 12.54
CA THR A 21 9.32 13.44 11.98
C THR A 21 9.87 13.36 10.56
N GLU A 22 10.81 12.46 10.30
CA GLU A 22 11.33 12.14 8.97
C GLU A 22 10.19 11.75 8.02
N ALA A 23 9.35 10.80 8.44
CA ALA A 23 8.20 10.35 7.64
C ALA A 23 7.26 11.51 7.31
N LEU A 24 6.99 12.40 8.27
CA LEU A 24 6.16 13.59 8.03
C LEU A 24 6.78 14.49 6.94
N VAL A 25 8.07 14.80 7.04
CA VAL A 25 8.77 15.65 6.08
C VAL A 25 8.78 15.01 4.68
N MET A 26 9.05 13.71 4.60
CA MET A 26 9.05 12.97 3.33
C MET A 26 7.66 12.94 2.69
N ASN A 27 6.62 12.58 3.44
CA ASN A 27 5.25 12.51 2.92
C ASN A 27 4.76 13.90 2.45
N VAL A 28 5.04 14.97 3.20
CA VAL A 28 4.71 16.35 2.78
C VAL A 28 5.45 16.73 1.49
N THR A 29 6.75 16.42 1.40
CA THR A 29 7.55 16.70 0.20
C THR A 29 6.97 15.96 -1.00
N LEU A 30 6.73 14.66 -0.86
CA LEU A 30 6.20 13.81 -1.94
C LEU A 30 4.83 14.27 -2.43
N SER A 31 3.97 14.78 -1.55
CA SER A 31 2.66 15.31 -1.94
C SER A 31 2.75 16.43 -3.00
N PHE A 32 3.86 17.19 -3.06
CA PHE A 32 4.07 18.22 -4.08
C PHE A 32 4.68 17.67 -5.38
N PHE A 33 5.38 16.53 -5.31
CA PHE A 33 6.09 15.94 -6.46
C PHE A 33 5.33 14.79 -7.13
N ILE A 34 4.32 14.24 -6.47
CA ILE A 34 3.52 13.10 -6.94
C ILE A 34 2.80 13.40 -8.27
N ASP A 35 2.40 14.65 -8.49
CA ASP A 35 1.72 15.05 -9.73
C ASP A 35 2.67 15.12 -10.94
N LYS A 36 3.98 15.27 -10.70
CA LYS A 36 5.00 15.42 -11.76
C LYS A 36 5.73 14.12 -12.12
N LEU A 37 5.69 13.12 -11.25
CA LEU A 37 6.34 11.82 -11.39
C LEU A 37 5.23 10.75 -11.38
N GLY A 38 4.79 10.19 -12.51
CA GLY A 38 5.24 8.88 -12.95
C GLY A 38 4.97 7.82 -11.89
N ARG A 39 3.76 7.24 -11.83
CA ARG A 39 3.37 6.33 -10.74
C ARG A 39 4.21 5.04 -10.73
N ARG A 40 4.42 4.41 -11.90
CA ARG A 40 5.20 3.16 -12.00
C ARG A 40 6.67 3.31 -11.62
N PRO A 41 7.43 4.30 -12.11
CA PRO A 41 8.84 4.46 -11.70
C PRO A 41 8.96 4.81 -10.21
N ILE A 42 8.03 5.56 -9.62
CA ILE A 42 8.03 5.81 -8.17
C ILE A 42 7.88 4.50 -7.39
N TYR A 43 6.88 3.68 -7.72
CA TYR A 43 6.66 2.39 -7.06
C TYR A 43 7.88 1.47 -7.18
N MET A 44 8.50 1.43 -8.36
CA MET A 44 9.65 0.58 -8.61
C MET A 44 10.89 1.05 -7.86
N VAL A 45 11.22 2.34 -7.91
CA VAL A 45 12.36 2.93 -7.19
C VAL A 45 12.20 2.75 -5.68
N SER A 46 10.99 2.99 -5.16
CA SER A 46 10.69 2.80 -3.74
C SER A 46 10.84 1.34 -3.33
N THR A 47 10.24 0.40 -4.06
CA THR A 47 10.25 -1.02 -3.68
C THR A 47 11.66 -1.61 -3.81
N VAL A 48 12.38 -1.30 -4.88
CA VAL A 48 13.78 -1.75 -5.07
C VAL A 48 14.70 -1.11 -4.01
N GLY A 49 14.54 0.19 -3.73
CA GLY A 49 15.30 0.87 -2.68
C GLY A 49 15.05 0.24 -1.30
N THR A 50 13.79 -0.02 -0.97
CA THR A 50 13.38 -0.69 0.27
C THR A 50 13.99 -2.10 0.36
N PHE A 51 13.96 -2.88 -0.73
CA PHE A 51 14.56 -4.21 -0.78
C PHE A 51 16.08 -4.17 -0.52
N ILE A 52 16.83 -3.28 -1.18
CA ILE A 52 18.28 -3.17 -1.02
C ILE A 52 18.64 -2.76 0.42
N VAL A 53 17.95 -1.75 0.95
CA VAL A 53 18.21 -1.26 2.31
C VAL A 53 17.87 -2.31 3.36
N PHE A 54 16.77 -3.06 3.17
CA PHE A 54 16.38 -4.12 4.09
C PHE A 54 17.35 -5.31 4.07
N ASN A 55 17.94 -5.63 2.91
CA ASN A 55 19.02 -6.62 2.83
C ASN A 55 20.27 -6.15 3.59
N ALA A 56 20.67 -4.88 3.41
CA ALA A 56 21.79 -4.30 4.17
C ALA A 56 21.52 -4.32 5.69
N TRP A 57 20.29 -3.99 6.10
CA TRP A 57 19.83 -4.03 7.49
C TRP A 57 19.93 -5.45 8.08
N THR A 58 19.52 -6.46 7.31
CA THR A 58 19.61 -7.87 7.69
C THR A 58 21.07 -8.32 7.87
N ILE A 59 21.97 -7.91 6.97
CA ILE A 59 23.41 -8.21 7.06
C ILE A 59 24.00 -7.58 8.34
N VAL A 60 23.68 -6.33 8.63
CA VAL A 60 24.15 -5.64 9.83
C VAL A 60 23.62 -6.33 11.09
N SER A 61 22.35 -6.77 11.10
CA SER A 61 21.78 -7.53 12.20
C SER A 61 22.47 -8.87 12.42
N ALA A 62 22.76 -9.62 11.35
CA ALA A 62 23.50 -10.87 11.42
C ALA A 62 24.93 -10.67 11.95
N ARG A 63 25.61 -9.60 11.51
CA ARG A 63 26.96 -9.24 11.99
C ARG A 63 26.96 -8.81 13.45
N TYR A 64 25.94 -8.08 13.89
CA TYR A 64 25.77 -7.68 15.28
C TYR A 64 25.58 -8.90 16.20
N ALA A 65 24.86 -9.94 15.74
CA ALA A 65 24.67 -11.18 16.49
C ALA A 65 25.97 -11.99 16.67
N ILE A 66 26.92 -11.89 15.73
CA ILE A 66 28.23 -12.58 15.80
C ILE A 66 29.24 -11.77 16.62
N ALA A 67 29.30 -10.46 16.37
CA ALA A 67 30.23 -9.55 17.03
C ALA A 67 29.52 -8.22 17.35
N ALA A 68 29.02 -8.11 18.58
CA ALA A 68 28.35 -6.90 19.03
C ALA A 68 29.35 -5.73 19.06
N ASN A 69 29.07 -4.68 18.29
CA ASN A 69 29.87 -3.47 18.22
C ASN A 69 28.94 -2.25 18.22
N GLN A 70 29.28 -1.21 18.98
CA GLN A 70 28.55 0.06 19.00
C GLN A 70 28.47 0.70 17.61
N ALA A 71 29.52 0.58 16.78
CA ALA A 71 29.51 1.09 15.41
C ALA A 71 28.40 0.45 14.55
N LEU A 72 28.14 -0.84 14.71
CA LEU A 72 27.06 -1.55 14.01
C LEU A 72 25.68 -1.08 14.47
N GLY A 73 25.55 -0.67 15.73
CA GLY A 73 24.31 -0.09 16.26
C GLY A 73 23.96 1.25 15.61
N TYR A 74 24.94 2.13 15.42
CA TYR A 74 24.72 3.39 14.69
C TYR A 74 24.34 3.15 13.23
N ILE A 75 25.02 2.22 12.55
CA ILE A 75 24.70 1.85 11.16
C ILE A 75 23.27 1.30 11.06
N PHE A 76 22.84 0.49 12.02
CA PHE A 76 21.48 -0.05 12.06
C PHE A 76 20.42 1.07 12.15
N VAL A 77 20.67 2.11 12.96
CA VAL A 77 19.76 3.26 13.07
C VAL A 77 19.69 4.05 11.75
N VAL A 78 20.84 4.30 11.12
CA VAL A 78 20.90 4.99 9.80
C VAL A 78 20.14 4.20 8.73
N LEU A 79 20.31 2.87 8.69
CA LEU A 79 19.57 2.01 7.77
C LEU A 79 18.07 1.98 8.06
N THR A 80 17.66 2.12 9.32
CA THR A 80 16.24 2.20 9.70
C THR A 80 15.60 3.49 9.17
N ILE A 81 16.28 4.62 9.29
CA ILE A 81 15.85 5.91 8.72
C ILE A 81 15.81 5.79 7.19
N LEU A 82 16.88 5.29 6.56
CA LEU A 82 16.93 5.14 5.11
C LEU A 82 15.82 4.21 4.57
N TYR A 83 15.47 3.16 5.31
CA TYR A 83 14.32 2.32 5.00
C TYR A 83 13.01 3.11 5.03
N GLY A 84 12.82 3.98 6.04
CA GLY A 84 11.69 4.90 6.14
C GLY A 84 11.52 5.77 4.90
N VAL A 85 12.59 6.45 4.48
CA VAL A 85 12.61 7.28 3.28
C VAL A 85 12.08 6.54 2.05
N PHE A 86 12.60 5.35 1.74
CA PHE A 86 12.16 4.61 0.56
C PHE A 86 10.74 4.06 0.73
N TYR A 87 10.36 3.64 1.93
CA TYR A 87 9.03 3.08 2.18
C TYR A 87 7.92 4.14 2.10
N ASP A 88 8.15 5.34 2.63
CA ASP A 88 7.18 6.44 2.61
C ASP A 88 6.85 6.92 1.19
N VAL A 89 7.81 6.81 0.27
CA VAL A 89 7.60 7.06 -1.16
C VAL A 89 6.46 6.20 -1.72
N LYS A 90 6.31 4.94 -1.29
CA LYS A 90 5.21 4.07 -1.73
C LYS A 90 3.89 4.41 -1.03
N SER A 91 3.96 4.72 0.27
CA SER A 91 2.80 4.85 1.16
C SER A 91 1.77 5.85 0.65
N GLY A 92 2.22 7.02 0.21
CA GLY A 92 1.33 8.07 -0.33
C GLY A 92 0.64 7.70 -1.65
N LEU A 93 1.21 6.77 -2.43
CA LEU A 93 0.67 6.38 -3.73
C LEU A 93 -0.41 5.30 -3.63
N ILE A 94 -0.42 4.48 -2.57
CA ILE A 94 -1.32 3.31 -2.46
C ILE A 94 -2.79 3.74 -2.49
N ALA A 95 -3.14 4.80 -1.78
CA ALA A 95 -4.51 5.31 -1.75
C ALA A 95 -4.94 5.86 -3.12
N THR A 96 -4.06 6.59 -3.78
CA THR A 96 -4.35 7.23 -5.07
C THR A 96 -4.36 6.23 -6.22
N TYR A 97 -3.52 5.20 -6.18
CA TYR A 97 -3.51 4.15 -7.21
C TYR A 97 -4.74 3.24 -7.09
N SER A 98 -5.11 2.86 -5.86
CA SER A 98 -6.27 1.99 -5.62
C SER A 98 -7.60 2.65 -6.04
N THR A 99 -7.66 3.98 -6.01
CA THR A 99 -8.83 4.73 -6.47
C THR A 99 -8.83 4.88 -8.00
N GLU A 100 -7.68 4.97 -8.66
CA GLU A 100 -7.59 5.04 -10.13
C GLU A 100 -7.95 3.75 -10.87
N ILE A 101 -7.63 2.59 -10.29
CA ILE A 101 -7.89 1.30 -10.94
C ILE A 101 -9.34 0.83 -10.79
N LEU A 102 -10.12 1.42 -9.88
CA LEU A 102 -11.46 0.94 -9.54
C LEU A 102 -12.57 1.84 -10.13
N PRO A 103 -13.63 1.25 -10.71
CA PRO A 103 -14.81 1.99 -11.16
C PRO A 103 -15.49 2.75 -10.01
N TYR A 104 -16.08 3.90 -10.30
CA TYR A 104 -16.67 4.80 -9.29
C TYR A 104 -17.62 4.11 -8.30
N GLY A 105 -18.43 3.16 -8.76
CA GLY A 105 -19.38 2.42 -7.90
C GLY A 105 -18.74 1.40 -6.96
N LEU A 106 -17.54 0.90 -7.27
CA LEU A 106 -16.83 -0.11 -6.48
C LEU A 106 -15.73 0.49 -5.59
N ARG A 107 -15.29 1.72 -5.87
CA ARG A 107 -14.17 2.39 -5.18
C ARG A 107 -14.28 2.34 -3.66
N ALA A 108 -15.47 2.59 -3.09
CA ALA A 108 -15.69 2.53 -1.65
C ALA A 108 -15.49 1.11 -1.10
N LYS A 109 -16.06 0.09 -1.76
CA LYS A 109 -15.92 -1.32 -1.35
C LYS A 109 -14.46 -1.80 -1.48
N GLY A 110 -13.78 -1.45 -2.57
CA GLY A 110 -12.38 -1.79 -2.76
C GLY A 110 -11.45 -1.10 -1.78
N PHE A 111 -11.70 0.17 -1.43
CA PHE A 111 -10.91 0.87 -0.42
C PHE A 111 -11.11 0.27 0.98
N THR A 112 -12.33 -0.15 1.33
CA THR A 112 -12.59 -0.87 2.59
C THR A 112 -11.87 -2.22 2.61
N TRP A 113 -11.88 -2.97 1.51
CA TRP A 113 -11.18 -4.25 1.40
C TRP A 113 -9.65 -4.07 1.52
N LEU A 114 -9.09 -3.08 0.83
CA LEU A 114 -7.68 -2.73 0.94
C LEU A 114 -7.29 -2.42 2.39
N ASN A 115 -8.07 -1.58 3.08
CA ASN A 115 -7.81 -1.24 4.47
C ASN A 115 -7.91 -2.48 5.38
N PHE A 116 -8.89 -3.35 5.15
CA PHE A 116 -9.00 -4.60 5.89
C PHE A 116 -7.75 -5.48 5.72
N CYS A 117 -7.27 -5.66 4.48
CA CYS A 117 -6.03 -6.39 4.22
C CYS A 117 -4.80 -5.76 4.89
N VAL A 118 -4.66 -4.43 4.82
CA VAL A 118 -3.57 -3.70 5.46
C VAL A 118 -3.61 -3.86 6.98
N THR A 119 -4.78 -3.71 7.60
CA THR A 119 -4.94 -3.90 9.05
C THR A 119 -4.68 -5.35 9.47
N ALA A 120 -5.15 -6.33 8.70
CA ALA A 120 -4.88 -7.75 8.96
C ALA A 120 -3.38 -8.07 8.86
N ALA A 121 -2.69 -7.54 7.86
CA ALA A 121 -1.24 -7.66 7.73
C ALA A 121 -0.50 -7.00 8.90
N LEU A 122 -0.94 -5.82 9.35
CA LEU A 122 -0.37 -5.13 10.51
C LEU A 122 -0.56 -5.94 11.80
N PHE A 123 -1.73 -6.55 11.97
CA PHE A 123 -2.01 -7.45 13.10
C PHE A 123 -1.06 -8.65 13.09
N PHE A 124 -0.91 -9.32 11.94
CA PHE A 124 0.05 -10.41 11.78
C PHE A 124 1.46 -9.97 12.17
N ASN A 125 1.91 -8.82 11.65
CA ASN A 125 3.22 -8.25 11.92
C ASN A 125 3.43 -7.98 13.42
N GLN A 126 2.43 -7.43 14.11
CA GLN A 126 2.56 -7.04 15.51
C GLN A 126 2.69 -8.23 16.48
N TYR A 127 1.99 -9.34 16.21
CA TYR A 127 1.99 -10.51 17.09
C TYR A 127 3.03 -11.56 16.68
N ILE A 128 3.17 -11.83 15.39
CA ILE A 128 4.02 -12.93 14.93
C ILE A 128 5.48 -12.52 14.89
N ASN A 129 5.80 -11.23 14.68
CA ASN A 129 7.20 -10.82 14.74
C ASN A 129 7.81 -10.99 16.13
N ALA A 130 7.05 -10.74 17.20
CA ALA A 130 7.54 -10.95 18.55
C ALA A 130 7.85 -12.43 18.82
N ILE A 131 6.94 -13.32 18.45
CA ILE A 131 7.08 -14.78 18.62
C ILE A 131 8.22 -15.32 17.75
N ALA A 132 8.30 -14.89 16.49
CA ALA A 132 9.30 -15.38 15.54
C ALA A 132 10.71 -14.86 15.87
N LEU A 133 10.84 -13.62 16.34
CA LEU A 133 12.13 -13.08 16.80
C LEU A 133 12.64 -13.80 18.05
N ASP A 134 11.75 -14.21 18.96
CA ASP A 134 12.12 -14.98 20.15
C ASP A 134 12.59 -16.40 19.79
N ALA A 135 11.93 -17.04 18.83
CA ALA A 135 12.26 -18.42 18.41
C ALA A 135 13.47 -18.52 17.47
N ILE A 136 13.63 -17.58 16.53
CA ILE A 136 14.51 -17.72 15.36
C ILE A 136 15.56 -16.59 15.27
N GLY A 137 15.37 -15.50 16.05
CA GLY A 137 16.30 -14.37 16.10
C GLY A 137 16.48 -13.69 14.74
N TRP A 138 17.74 -13.38 14.41
CA TRP A 138 18.09 -12.65 13.19
C TRP A 138 17.73 -13.38 11.88
N LYS A 139 17.59 -14.71 11.91
CA LYS A 139 17.27 -15.49 10.70
C LYS A 139 15.86 -15.20 10.19
N TYR A 140 14.96 -14.71 11.05
CA TYR A 140 13.62 -14.32 10.65
C TYR A 140 13.61 -13.15 9.65
N TYR A 141 14.63 -12.29 9.69
CA TYR A 141 14.77 -11.21 8.71
C TYR A 141 14.98 -11.73 7.28
N ILE A 142 15.54 -12.93 7.09
CA ILE A 142 15.71 -13.54 5.76
C ILE A 142 14.34 -13.84 5.11
N VAL A 143 13.34 -14.24 5.91
CA VAL A 143 11.98 -14.49 5.40
C VAL A 143 11.40 -13.20 4.82
N TYR A 144 11.62 -12.07 5.50
CA TYR A 144 11.22 -10.75 4.99
C TYR A 144 12.00 -10.33 3.74
N CYS A 145 13.30 -10.64 3.63
CA CYS A 145 14.05 -10.40 2.40
C CYS A 145 13.44 -11.16 1.21
N VAL A 146 13.06 -12.43 1.40
CA VAL A 146 12.40 -13.21 0.34
C VAL A 146 11.03 -12.62 0.00
N PHE A 147 10.24 -12.24 1.02
CA PHE A 147 8.94 -11.62 0.82
C PHE A 147 9.04 -10.29 0.04
N LEU A 148 9.99 -9.42 0.39
CA LEU A 148 10.25 -8.18 -0.34
C LEU A 148 10.73 -8.46 -1.78
N GLY A 149 11.51 -9.53 -2.00
CA GLY A 149 11.92 -9.95 -3.34
C GLY A 149 10.72 -10.38 -4.20
N VAL A 150 9.78 -11.13 -3.61
CA VAL A 150 8.51 -11.50 -4.27
C VAL A 150 7.67 -10.24 -4.53
N GLU A 151 7.62 -9.29 -3.59
CA GLU A 151 6.91 -8.03 -3.78
C GLU A 151 7.48 -7.22 -4.96
N VAL A 152 8.81 -7.12 -5.07
CA VAL A 152 9.47 -6.48 -6.23
C VAL A 152 9.08 -7.18 -7.53
N PHE A 153 9.06 -8.52 -7.55
CA PHE A 153 8.67 -9.28 -8.72
C PHE A 153 7.21 -9.02 -9.09
N VAL A 154 6.29 -9.07 -8.12
CA VAL A 154 4.86 -8.82 -8.32
C VAL A 154 4.62 -7.40 -8.82
N ILE A 155 5.29 -6.41 -8.23
CA ILE A 155 5.20 -5.02 -8.69
C ILE A 155 5.76 -4.87 -10.10
N TYR A 156 6.86 -5.55 -10.43
CA TYR A 156 7.41 -5.49 -11.78
C TYR A 156 6.48 -6.09 -12.84
N THR A 157 5.82 -7.21 -12.54
CA THR A 157 4.97 -7.94 -13.50
C THR A 157 3.51 -7.46 -13.55
N PHE A 158 2.91 -7.15 -12.40
CA PHE A 158 1.48 -6.80 -12.30
C PHE A 158 1.22 -5.30 -12.21
N LEU A 159 2.20 -4.46 -11.90
CA LEU A 159 1.97 -3.01 -11.84
C LEU A 159 2.01 -2.42 -13.26
N ILE A 160 0.81 -2.25 -13.80
CA ILE A 160 0.55 -1.57 -15.07
C ILE A 160 0.62 -0.06 -14.85
N GLU A 161 1.28 0.64 -15.78
CA GLU A 161 1.38 2.11 -15.77
C GLU A 161 0.00 2.72 -16.03
N THR A 162 -0.60 3.39 -15.04
CA THR A 162 -1.89 4.11 -15.19
C THR A 162 -1.73 5.55 -15.70
N ARG A 163 -0.51 5.94 -16.11
CA ARG A 163 -0.23 7.31 -16.53
C ARG A 163 -0.77 7.55 -17.94
N TYR A 164 -1.73 8.46 -18.07
CA TYR A 164 -2.39 8.86 -19.32
C TYR A 164 -3.34 7.84 -19.96
N THR A 165 -3.76 6.80 -19.23
CA THR A 165 -4.78 5.86 -19.70
C THR A 165 -6.15 6.31 -19.19
N PRO A 166 -7.12 6.64 -20.05
CA PRO A 166 -8.47 6.96 -19.61
C PRO A 166 -9.05 5.80 -18.79
N MET A 167 -9.85 6.10 -17.77
CA MET A 167 -10.38 5.10 -16.82
C MET A 167 -11.14 3.94 -17.51
N GLU A 168 -11.62 4.16 -18.74
CA GLU A 168 -12.27 3.14 -19.59
C GLU A 168 -11.30 2.13 -20.22
N GLU A 169 -10.06 2.50 -20.53
CA GLU A 169 -9.06 1.57 -21.10
C GLU A 169 -8.42 0.68 -20.03
N ILE A 170 -8.37 1.13 -18.76
CA ILE A 170 -7.87 0.32 -17.64
C ILE A 170 -8.80 -0.88 -17.37
N ALA A 171 -10.12 -0.69 -17.54
CA ALA A 171 -11.09 -1.79 -17.45
C ALA A 171 -10.85 -2.85 -18.53
N LYS A 172 -10.50 -2.45 -19.76
CA LYS A 172 -10.17 -3.39 -20.86
C LYS A 172 -8.93 -4.25 -20.59
N TYR A 173 -7.95 -3.74 -19.84
CA TYR A 173 -6.76 -4.52 -19.47
C TYR A 173 -7.01 -5.56 -18.37
N PHE A 174 -8.02 -5.37 -17.53
CA PHE A 174 -8.35 -6.27 -16.43
C PHE A 174 -9.46 -7.28 -16.79
N ASP A 175 -10.44 -6.90 -17.60
CA ASP A 175 -11.59 -7.75 -17.94
C ASP A 175 -11.43 -8.52 -19.27
N GLY A 176 -10.41 -8.22 -20.07
CA GLY A 176 -10.34 -8.77 -21.44
C GLY A 176 -11.46 -8.21 -22.33
N ASP A 177 -11.46 -8.57 -23.61
CA ASP A 177 -12.36 -8.01 -24.65
C ASP A 177 -13.87 -8.28 -24.42
N ASP A 178 -14.26 -8.95 -23.33
CA ASP A 178 -15.66 -9.26 -23.03
C ASP A 178 -16.28 -8.18 -22.12
N THR A 179 -16.70 -7.12 -22.79
CA THR A 179 -17.73 -6.14 -22.44
C THR A 179 -18.58 -6.42 -21.19
N VAL A 180 -18.45 -5.59 -20.17
CA VAL A 180 -19.60 -5.11 -19.39
C VAL A 180 -19.35 -3.65 -18.98
N ASP A 181 -19.86 -2.71 -19.76
CA ASP A 181 -19.89 -1.30 -19.37
C ASP A 181 -20.82 -1.14 -18.17
N VAL A 182 -20.26 -1.17 -16.97
CA VAL A 182 -20.97 -0.96 -15.70
C VAL A 182 -21.64 0.42 -15.66
N GLY A 183 -21.15 1.38 -16.46
CA GLY A 183 -21.79 2.67 -16.69
C GLY A 183 -23.07 2.53 -17.51
N GLU A 184 -23.05 1.75 -18.58
CA GLU A 184 -24.25 1.48 -19.39
C GLU A 184 -25.29 0.66 -18.61
N ILE A 185 -24.87 -0.31 -17.79
CA ILE A 185 -25.81 -1.05 -16.91
C ILE A 185 -26.41 -0.12 -15.85
N ALA A 186 -25.63 0.73 -15.19
CA ALA A 186 -26.17 1.66 -14.19
C ALA A 186 -27.13 2.69 -14.82
N VAL A 187 -26.85 3.15 -16.04
CA VAL A 187 -27.73 4.07 -16.78
C VAL A 187 -28.98 3.33 -17.29
N THR A 188 -28.87 2.05 -17.63
CA THR A 188 -30.00 1.21 -18.07
C THR A 188 -30.90 0.84 -16.89
N ASP A 189 -30.33 0.44 -15.76
CA ASP A 189 -31.05 0.19 -14.50
C ASP A 189 -31.75 1.46 -13.99
N MET A 190 -31.10 2.64 -14.09
CA MET A 190 -31.74 3.92 -13.74
C MET A 190 -32.87 4.28 -14.71
N LYS A 191 -32.73 3.98 -16.02
CA LYS A 191 -33.80 4.21 -17.01
C LYS A 191 -34.96 3.21 -16.85
N GLU A 192 -34.70 1.97 -16.50
CA GLU A 192 -35.72 0.96 -16.21
C GLU A 192 -36.48 1.29 -14.91
N GLN A 193 -35.77 1.70 -13.84
CA GLN A 193 -36.44 2.15 -12.61
C GLN A 193 -37.24 3.45 -12.80
N ALA A 194 -36.78 4.37 -13.67
CA ALA A 194 -37.54 5.57 -14.02
C ALA A 194 -38.82 5.22 -14.82
N ARG A 195 -38.74 4.27 -15.76
CA ARG A 195 -39.89 3.79 -16.54
C ARG A 195 -40.92 3.05 -15.69
N ASP A 196 -40.49 2.24 -14.74
CA ASP A 196 -41.39 1.55 -13.80
C ASP A 196 -42.11 2.51 -12.84
N THR A 197 -41.47 3.64 -12.52
CA THR A 197 -42.06 4.68 -11.67
C THR A 197 -43.10 5.51 -12.44
N GLU A 198 -42.84 5.83 -13.71
CA GLU A 198 -43.83 6.49 -14.58
C GLU A 198 -45.03 5.58 -14.92
N GLY A 199 -44.80 4.29 -15.15
CA GLY A 199 -45.86 3.31 -15.42
C GLY A 199 -46.82 3.13 -14.22
N LYS A 200 -46.29 3.11 -13.00
CA LYS A 200 -47.13 3.07 -11.78
C LYS A 200 -47.90 4.37 -11.54
N SER A 201 -47.31 5.53 -11.83
CA SER A 201 -47.99 6.83 -11.70
C SER A 201 -49.15 6.99 -12.70
N ALA A 202 -48.96 6.52 -13.95
CA ALA A 202 -50.01 6.54 -14.97
C ALA A 202 -51.17 5.57 -14.68
N THR A 203 -50.90 4.42 -14.05
CA THR A 203 -51.95 3.42 -13.74
C THR A 203 -52.82 3.86 -12.56
N VAL A 204 -52.26 4.56 -11.57
CA VAL A 204 -53.01 5.03 -10.38
C VAL A 204 -53.96 6.20 -10.72
N HIS A 205 -53.72 6.94 -11.81
CA HIS A 205 -54.56 8.09 -12.16
C HIS A 205 -55.81 7.77 -13.00
N VAL A 206 -55.95 6.55 -13.54
CA VAL A 206 -57.07 6.17 -14.44
C VAL A 206 -58.22 5.45 -13.72
N GLU A 207 -58.03 4.95 -12.49
CA GLU A 207 -59.07 4.22 -11.73
C GLU A 207 -59.93 5.10 -10.80
N GLY A 208 -59.84 6.44 -10.90
CA GLY A 208 -60.45 7.37 -9.94
C GLY A 208 -61.61 8.24 -10.46
N THR A 209 -62.19 7.94 -11.61
CA THR A 209 -63.37 8.65 -12.12
C THR A 209 -64.30 7.71 -12.86
N GLU A 210 -65.25 7.12 -12.13
CA GLU A 210 -66.64 6.85 -12.55
C GLU A 210 -67.50 6.61 -11.31
#